data_AF-A0A6N9V7A6-F1
#
_entry.id   AF-A0A6N9V7A6-F1
#
_cell.length_a   1.000
_cell.length_b   1.000
_cell.length_c   1.000
_cell.angle_alpha   90.00
_cell.angle_beta   90.00
_cell.angle_gamma   90.00
#
_symmetry.space_group_name_H-M   'P 1'
#
loop_
_entity.id
_entity.type
_entity.pdbx_description
1 polymer ?
#
loop_
_entity_poly.entity_id
_entity_poly.type
_entity_poly.pdbx_seq_one_letter_code
_entity_poly.pdbx_strand_id
1 'polypeptide(L)'
;KTAEQRRAELAVGREELAGGVVMVMETAAWLRENITPIKTPTVSSYTVKHVMQRATGRYVTNGVFIAAALVAGYTFKYEQPNVLFGMSARDLKRMN
;
A
#
# COMPACT_ATOMS: atom_id res chain seq x y z
N LYS A 1 22.85 20.75 18.41
CA LYS A 1 23.04 20.05 17.11
C LYS A 1 23.89 20.94 16.22
N THR A 2 24.96 20.41 15.63
CA THR A 2 25.79 21.15 14.67
C THR A 2 25.07 21.25 13.31
N ALA A 3 25.52 22.16 12.45
CA ALA A 3 24.93 22.34 11.11
C ALA A 3 25.04 21.06 10.25
N GLU A 4 26.11 20.28 10.41
CA GLU A 4 26.33 19.02 9.71
C GLU A 4 25.38 17.92 10.20
N GLN A 5 25.19 17.79 11.51
CA GLN A 5 24.20 16.84 12.09
C GLN A 5 22.79 17.12 11.56
N ARG A 6 22.42 18.41 11.44
CA ARG A 6 21.09 18.79 10.92
C ARG A 6 20.93 18.51 9.42
N ARG A 7 22.00 18.63 8.62
CA ARG A 7 21.97 18.27 7.19
C ARG A 7 21.86 16.76 7.01
N ALA A 8 22.57 15.96 7.81
CA ALA A 8 22.48 14.50 7.77
C ALA A 8 21.07 14.00 8.15
N GLU A 9 20.47 14.53 9.22
CA GLU A 9 19.09 14.21 9.62
C GLU A 9 18.07 14.56 8.51
N LEU A 10 18.24 15.71 7.85
CA LEU A 10 17.38 16.10 6.73
C LEU A 10 17.55 15.19 5.51
N ALA A 11 18.77 14.71 5.24
CA ALA A 11 19.02 13.77 4.15
C ALA A 11 18.33 12.41 4.42
N VAL A 12 18.47 11.87 5.63
CA VAL A 12 17.79 10.64 6.06
C VAL A 12 16.27 10.80 5.97
N GLY A 13 15.71 11.88 6.50
CA GLY A 13 14.26 12.11 6.43
C GLY A 13 13.74 12.27 5.00
N ARG A 14 14.55 12.82 4.08
CA ARG A 14 14.20 12.89 2.65
C ARG A 14 14.23 11.51 2.00
N GLU A 15 15.23 10.68 2.31
CA GLU A 15 15.34 9.31 1.81
C GLU A 15 14.19 8.43 2.33
N GLU A 16 13.83 8.53 3.60
CA GLU A 16 12.69 7.82 4.20
C GLU A 16 11.37 8.23 3.54
N LEU A 17 11.14 9.54 3.36
CA LEU A 17 9.94 10.05 2.70
C LEU A 17 9.88 9.61 1.23
N ALA A 18 10.98 9.72 0.49
CA ALA A 18 11.07 9.29 -0.90
C ALA A 18 10.86 7.78 -1.03
N GLY A 19 11.48 6.97 -0.17
CA GLY A 19 11.29 5.53 -0.12
C GLY A 19 9.84 5.14 0.16
N GLY A 20 9.17 5.87 1.06
CA GLY A 20 7.73 5.70 1.31
C GLY A 20 6.89 5.97 0.06
N VAL A 21 7.17 7.06 -0.67
CA VAL A 21 6.47 7.40 -1.91
C VAL A 21 6.69 6.36 -3.01
N VAL A 22 7.93 5.91 -3.22
CA VAL A 22 8.26 4.86 -4.20
C VAL A 22 7.48 3.58 -3.88
N MET A 23 7.47 3.17 -2.62
CA MET A 23 6.78 1.96 -2.18
C MET A 23 5.26 2.05 -2.39
N VAL A 24 4.66 3.22 -2.16
CA VAL A 24 3.24 3.49 -2.47
C VAL A 24 2.97 3.36 -3.96
N MET A 25 3.79 3.97 -4.81
CA MET A 25 3.56 3.99 -6.26
C MET A 25 3.75 2.61 -6.90
N GLU A 26 4.78 1.86 -6.49
CA GLU A 26 4.99 0.49 -6.94
C GLU A 26 3.87 -0.45 -6.47
N THR A 27 3.41 -0.28 -5.22
CA THR A 27 2.25 -1.00 -4.71
C THR A 27 1.01 -0.67 -5.53
N ALA A 28 0.78 0.60 -5.85
CA ALA A 28 -0.37 1.03 -6.65
C ALA A 28 -0.32 0.48 -8.08
N ALA A 29 0.87 0.44 -8.70
CA ALA A 29 1.07 -0.18 -10.01
C ALA A 29 0.72 -1.67 -9.97
N TRP A 30 1.30 -2.41 -9.02
CA TRP A 30 1.02 -3.84 -8.84
C TRP A 30 -0.48 -4.09 -8.64
N LEU A 31 -1.15 -3.29 -7.79
CA LEU A 31 -2.58 -3.41 -7.55
C LEU A 31 -3.40 -3.23 -8.85
N ARG A 32 -3.06 -2.28 -9.71
CA ARG A 32 -3.78 -2.05 -10.98
C ARG A 32 -3.57 -3.18 -11.98
N GLU A 33 -2.38 -3.76 -12.01
CA GLU A 33 -2.04 -4.86 -12.92
C GLU A 33 -2.66 -6.19 -12.48
N ASN A 34 -2.83 -6.39 -11.16
CA ASN A 34 -3.09 -7.70 -10.60
C ASN A 34 -4.49 -7.85 -9.99
N ILE A 35 -5.18 -6.77 -9.64
CA ILE A 35 -6.47 -6.87 -8.94
C ILE A 35 -7.52 -6.07 -9.69
N THR A 36 -8.63 -6.72 -10.02
CA THR A 36 -9.75 -6.04 -10.66
C THR A 36 -10.53 -5.22 -9.63
N PRO A 37 -10.79 -3.91 -9.86
CA PRO A 37 -11.65 -3.11 -9.00
C PRO A 37 -13.11 -3.54 -9.12
N ILE A 38 -13.81 -3.60 -7.99
CA ILE A 38 -15.25 -3.86 -7.90
C ILE A 38 -15.93 -2.75 -7.12
N LYS A 39 -17.24 -2.58 -7.30
CA LYS A 39 -17.98 -1.47 -6.68
C LYS A 39 -18.08 -1.60 -5.16
N THR A 40 -18.33 -2.80 -4.65
CA THR A 40 -18.63 -3.02 -3.23
C THR A 40 -17.35 -3.28 -2.43
N PRO A 41 -17.00 -2.44 -1.44
CA PRO A 41 -15.82 -2.64 -0.61
C PRO A 41 -16.07 -3.70 0.46
N THR A 42 -15.49 -4.88 0.27
CA THR A 42 -15.72 -6.05 1.15
C THR A 42 -14.44 -6.64 1.73
N VAL A 43 -13.27 -6.30 1.21
CA VAL A 43 -12.00 -6.90 1.66
C VAL A 43 -11.17 -5.92 2.48
N SER A 44 -10.62 -6.41 3.59
CA SER A 44 -9.80 -5.62 4.51
C SER A 44 -8.41 -5.35 3.96
N SER A 45 -7.93 -4.11 4.09
CA SER A 45 -6.56 -3.70 3.76
C SER A 45 -5.50 -4.60 4.39
N TYR A 46 -5.76 -5.09 5.60
CA TYR A 46 -4.86 -5.99 6.32
C TYR A 46 -4.75 -7.37 5.67
N THR A 47 -5.87 -7.90 5.17
CA THR A 47 -5.88 -9.17 4.46
C THR A 47 -5.13 -9.03 3.14
N VAL A 48 -5.43 -7.97 2.38
CA VAL A 48 -4.87 -7.82 1.02
C VAL A 48 -3.38 -7.51 1.04
N LYS A 49 -2.87 -6.70 1.99
CA LYS A 49 -1.41 -6.48 2.10
C LYS A 49 -0.64 -7.79 2.29
N HIS A 50 -1.19 -8.75 3.01
CA HIS A 50 -0.56 -10.04 3.26
C HIS A 50 -0.60 -10.94 2.01
N VAL A 51 -1.69 -10.89 1.25
CA VAL A 51 -1.76 -11.56 -0.06
C VAL A 51 -0.69 -11.00 -1.00
N MET A 52 -0.58 -9.68 -1.12
CA MET A 52 0.47 -9.05 -1.92
C MET A 52 1.87 -9.44 -1.44
N GLN A 53 2.12 -9.40 -0.13
CA GLN A 53 3.42 -9.77 0.42
C GLN A 53 3.80 -11.22 0.09
N ARG A 54 2.84 -12.15 0.12
CA ARG A 54 3.08 -13.54 -0.32
C ARG A 54 3.33 -13.64 -1.82
N ALA A 55 2.53 -12.96 -2.62
CA ALA A 55 2.62 -13.01 -4.08
C ALA A 55 3.93 -12.39 -4.62
N THR A 56 4.47 -11.39 -3.93
CA THR A 56 5.63 -10.61 -4.38
C THR A 56 6.91 -10.87 -3.59
N GLY A 57 6.81 -11.48 -2.41
CA GLY A 57 7.91 -11.57 -1.43
C GLY A 57 8.29 -10.23 -0.79
N ARG A 58 7.56 -9.15 -1.06
CA ARG A 58 7.88 -7.79 -0.60
C ARG A 58 7.04 -7.39 0.59
N TYR A 59 7.69 -6.95 1.66
CA TYR A 59 6.99 -6.40 2.82
C TYR A 59 6.45 -5.00 2.53
N VAL A 60 5.17 -4.76 2.86
CA VAL A 60 4.50 -3.46 2.76
C VAL A 60 3.71 -3.22 4.05
N THR A 61 3.82 -2.02 4.62
CA THR A 61 3.04 -1.66 5.82
C THR A 61 1.55 -1.48 5.46
N ASN A 62 0.65 -1.61 6.45
CA ASN A 62 -0.78 -1.40 6.21
C ASN A 62 -1.06 0.04 5.71
N GLY A 63 -0.34 1.04 6.23
CA GLY A 63 -0.49 2.44 5.81
C GLY A 63 -0.05 2.67 4.36
N VAL A 64 1.10 2.11 3.95
CA VAL A 64 1.56 2.18 2.54
C VAL A 64 0.55 1.50 1.62
N PHE A 65 0.03 0.34 2.02
CA PHE A 65 -1.00 -0.37 1.25
C PHE A 65 -2.28 0.46 1.10
N ILE A 66 -2.79 1.05 2.19
CA ILE A 66 -3.98 1.91 2.15
C ILE A 66 -3.75 3.10 1.22
N ALA A 67 -2.62 3.80 1.36
CA ALA A 67 -2.28 4.93 0.50
C ALA A 67 -2.22 4.51 -0.98
N ALA A 68 -1.58 3.38 -1.28
CA ALA A 68 -1.49 2.85 -2.63
C ALA A 68 -2.84 2.45 -3.23
N ALA A 69 -3.72 1.82 -2.45
CA ALA A 69 -5.07 1.46 -2.89
C ALA A 69 -5.94 2.70 -3.18
N LEU A 70 -5.79 3.77 -2.39
CA LEU A 70 -6.42 5.05 -2.66
C LEU A 70 -5.88 5.69 -3.95
N VAL A 71 -4.55 5.72 -4.13
CA VAL A 71 -3.91 6.20 -5.37
C VAL A 71 -4.34 5.38 -6.59
N ALA A 72 -4.53 4.07 -6.42
CA ALA A 72 -4.98 3.18 -7.47
C ALA A 72 -6.47 3.35 -7.85
N GLY A 73 -7.25 4.10 -7.07
CA GLY A 73 -8.63 4.45 -7.39
C GLY A 73 -9.66 3.39 -6.98
N TYR A 74 -9.34 2.54 -6.02
CA TYR A 74 -10.31 1.55 -5.51
C TYR A 74 -11.44 2.22 -4.75
N THR A 75 -12.66 1.69 -4.89
CA THR A 75 -13.75 2.07 -3.97
C THR A 75 -13.39 1.61 -2.57
N PHE A 76 -13.77 2.40 -1.57
CA PHE A 76 -13.41 2.12 -0.20
C PHE A 76 -14.54 2.45 0.76
N LYS A 77 -14.54 1.79 1.91
CA LYS A 77 -15.33 2.14 3.08
C LYS A 77 -14.38 2.29 4.25
N TYR A 78 -14.41 3.47 4.89
CA TYR A 78 -13.56 3.75 6.02
C TYR A 78 -14.04 2.93 7.23
N GLU A 79 -13.19 2.00 7.67
CA GLU A 79 -13.34 1.23 8.90
C GLU A 79 -11.99 1.24 9.61
N GLN A 80 -11.98 1.53 10.91
CA GLN A 80 -10.74 1.54 11.69
C GLN A 80 -10.52 0.18 12.37
N PRO A 81 -9.28 -0.32 12.44
CA PRO A 81 -8.04 0.24 11.87
C PRO A 81 -7.79 -0.14 10.40
N ASN A 82 -8.67 -0.94 9.79
CA ASN A 82 -8.46 -1.54 8.46
C ASN A 82 -9.55 -1.12 7.48
N VAL A 83 -9.18 -0.32 6.48
CA VAL A 83 -10.09 0.14 5.43
C VAL A 83 -10.56 -1.03 4.59
N LEU A 84 -11.85 -1.07 4.26
CA LEU A 84 -12.37 -2.02 3.29
C LEU A 84 -12.22 -1.46 1.88
N PHE A 85 -11.77 -2.29 0.95
CA PHE A 85 -11.60 -1.93 -0.46
C PHE A 85 -12.44 -2.82 -1.38
N GLY A 86 -12.89 -2.24 -2.49
CA GLY A 86 -13.60 -2.92 -3.56
C GLY A 86 -12.64 -3.65 -4.48
N MET A 87 -12.13 -4.79 -4.03
CA MET A 87 -11.18 -5.63 -4.78
C MET A 87 -11.77 -7.01 -5.07
N SER A 88 -11.50 -7.53 -6.27
CA SER A 88 -11.95 -8.86 -6.71
C SER A 88 -11.41 -9.98 -5.82
N ALA A 89 -12.31 -10.65 -5.08
CA ALA A 89 -11.96 -11.81 -4.26
C ALA A 89 -11.39 -12.99 -5.08
N ARG A 90 -11.80 -13.11 -6.35
CA ARG A 90 -11.25 -14.10 -7.29
C ARG A 90 -9.76 -13.86 -7.54
N ASP A 91 -9.38 -12.60 -7.77
CA ASP A 91 -7.99 -12.22 -8.02
C ASP A 91 -7.13 -12.39 -6.78
N LEU A 92 -7.69 -12.13 -5.59
CA LEU A 92 -6.99 -12.39 -4.34
C LEU A 92 -6.78 -13.89 -4.10
N LYS A 93 -7.81 -14.71 -4.39
CA LYS A 93 -7.74 -16.17 -4.18
C LYS A 93 -6.72 -16.85 -5.09
N ARG A 94 -6.51 -16.36 -6.32
CA ARG A 94 -5.49 -16.95 -7.24
C ARG A 94 -4.04 -16.67 -6.81
N MET A 95 -3.82 -15.75 -5.87
CA MET A 95 -2.49 -15.32 -5.41
C MET A 95 -2.09 -15.92 -4.06
N ASN A 96 -2.97 -16.70 -3.44
CA ASN A 96 -2.87 -17.18 -2.07
C ASN A 96 -2.78 -18.70 -2.07
#